data_AF-A0A8H4L1Y1-F1
#
_entry.id   AF-A0A8H4L1Y1-F1
#
_cell.length_a   1.000
_cell.length_b   1.000
_cell.length_c   1.000
_cell.angle_alpha   90.00
_cell.angle_beta   90.00
_cell.angle_gamma   90.00
#
_symmetry.space_group_name_H-M   'P 1'
#
loop_
_entity.id
_entity.type
_entity.pdbx_description
1 polymer ?
#
loop_
_entity_poly.entity_id
_entity_poly.type
_entity_poly.pdbx_seq_one_letter_code
_entity_poly.pdbx_strand_id
1 'polypeptide(L)'
;MSSVTIAESFDRPLPPIPCIQHSGNAHISGPSTSNAEAPSFAFSVPFNTWDQYADQVLRRSSLSGHALASYETTRQLRLEADVADAAAVHLINPIDMAISSYRPGSVISLNQHTVGTARTDKCWLFNGSEEVPFAVLDYKRPGIIREKEFAKAFVLPQHTGTYSRRVTQMRRRCFVGNSETLLKQAVNYSDQYQTKYVALFDWQCLLLLVLEQREGFNGGL
;
A
#
# COMPACT_ATOMS: atom_id res chain seq x y z
N MET A 1 13.71 -18.16 23.09
CA MET A 1 13.80 -16.81 22.51
C MET A 1 12.64 -16.01 23.07
N SER A 2 12.85 -14.77 23.54
CA SER A 2 11.74 -13.92 23.98
C SER A 2 10.81 -13.62 22.80
N SER A 3 9.50 -13.63 23.05
CA SER A 3 8.50 -13.25 22.06
C SER A 3 8.69 -11.78 21.67
N VAL A 4 8.68 -11.48 20.38
CA VAL A 4 8.69 -10.11 19.88
C VAL A 4 7.38 -9.44 20.26
N THR A 5 7.43 -8.23 20.79
CA THR A 5 6.22 -7.44 21.06
C THR A 5 5.73 -6.72 19.80
N ILE A 6 4.47 -6.29 19.78
CA ILE A 6 3.95 -5.45 18.69
C ILE A 6 4.76 -4.16 18.56
N ALA A 7 5.15 -3.53 19.68
CA ALA A 7 5.99 -2.33 19.66
C ALA A 7 7.33 -2.57 18.94
N GLU A 8 8.02 -3.66 19.27
CA GLU A 8 9.31 -4.02 18.65
C GLU A 8 9.17 -4.45 17.18
N SER A 9 7.99 -4.89 16.76
CA SER A 9 7.77 -5.37 15.38
C SER A 9 7.94 -4.25 14.34
N PHE A 10 7.68 -3.00 14.70
CA PHE A 10 7.84 -1.84 13.81
C PHE A 10 9.30 -1.50 13.50
N ASP A 11 10.25 -1.94 14.33
CA ASP A 11 11.68 -1.71 14.12
C ASP A 11 12.39 -2.92 13.50
N ARG A 12 11.63 -3.94 13.10
CA ARG A 12 12.16 -5.20 12.59
C ARG A 12 11.68 -5.47 11.17
N PRO A 13 12.50 -6.11 10.33
CA PRO A 13 12.01 -6.63 9.07
C PRO A 13 10.91 -7.66 9.33
N LEU A 14 9.98 -7.79 8.37
CA LEU A 14 9.01 -8.88 8.38
C LEU A 14 9.72 -10.25 8.41
N PRO A 15 9.05 -11.30 8.93
CA PRO A 15 9.63 -12.64 8.93
C PRO A 15 10.11 -13.06 7.53
N PRO A 16 11.29 -13.70 7.43
CA PRO A 16 11.90 -14.08 6.15
C PRO A 16 11.22 -15.32 5.55
N ILE A 17 9.91 -15.25 5.31
CA ILE A 17 9.14 -16.35 4.73
C ILE A 17 9.58 -16.56 3.28
N PRO A 18 9.93 -17.80 2.87
CA PRO A 18 10.30 -18.08 1.49
C PRO A 18 9.18 -17.70 0.50
N CYS A 19 9.49 -16.76 -0.40
CA CYS A 19 8.63 -16.39 -1.52
C CYS A 19 9.02 -17.18 -2.76
N ILE A 20 8.09 -17.98 -3.27
CA ILE A 20 8.28 -18.67 -4.55
C ILE A 20 7.82 -17.72 -5.64
N GLN A 21 8.78 -17.02 -6.23
CA GLN A 21 8.52 -16.11 -7.33
C GLN A 21 8.13 -16.89 -8.58
N HIS A 22 6.90 -16.74 -9.01
CA HIS A 22 6.53 -17.06 -10.39
C HIS A 22 6.73 -15.79 -11.22
N SER A 23 7.25 -15.91 -12.45
CA SER A 23 7.30 -14.81 -13.42
C SER A 23 5.87 -14.42 -13.83
N GLY A 24 5.17 -13.74 -12.93
CA GLY A 24 3.78 -13.36 -13.07
C GLY A 24 3.65 -11.93 -13.57
N ASN A 25 2.68 -11.72 -14.45
CA ASN A 25 2.21 -10.38 -14.78
C ASN A 25 1.13 -9.98 -13.77
N ALA A 26 1.08 -8.69 -13.43
CA ALA A 26 -0.03 -8.14 -12.67
C ALA A 26 -1.34 -8.39 -13.43
N HIS A 27 -2.39 -8.80 -12.70
CA HIS A 27 -3.68 -9.14 -13.28
C HIS A 27 -4.65 -7.98 -13.14
N ILE A 28 -5.37 -7.65 -14.22
CA ILE A 28 -6.46 -6.66 -14.20
C ILE A 28 -7.74 -7.37 -13.73
N SER A 29 -8.26 -6.95 -12.58
CA SER A 29 -9.40 -7.57 -11.90
C SER A 29 -10.77 -7.23 -12.51
N GLY A 30 -10.87 -6.26 -13.42
CA GLY A 30 -12.13 -5.94 -14.09
C GLY A 30 -12.10 -4.76 -15.08
N PRO A 31 -13.22 -4.48 -15.75
CA PRO A 31 -13.32 -3.43 -16.79
C PRO A 31 -13.04 -2.02 -16.25
N SER A 32 -13.45 -1.72 -15.01
CA SER A 32 -13.20 -0.43 -14.35
C SER A 32 -11.70 -0.16 -14.19
N THR A 33 -10.95 -1.15 -13.71
CA THR A 33 -9.48 -1.10 -13.65
C THR A 33 -8.84 -1.00 -15.04
N SER A 34 -9.37 -1.71 -16.03
CA SER A 34 -8.85 -1.64 -17.41
C SER A 34 -8.95 -0.22 -17.99
N ASN A 35 -10.05 0.46 -17.69
CA ASN A 35 -10.37 1.79 -18.19
C ASN A 35 -9.72 2.92 -17.40
N ALA A 36 -9.23 2.65 -16.18
CA ALA A 36 -8.46 3.63 -15.42
C ALA A 36 -7.15 4.00 -16.15
N GLU A 37 -6.79 5.27 -16.11
CA GLU A 37 -5.50 5.75 -16.58
C GLU A 37 -4.50 5.73 -15.43
N ALA A 38 -3.34 5.09 -15.63
CA ALA A 38 -2.26 5.18 -14.67
C ALA A 38 -1.74 6.63 -14.61
N PRO A 39 -1.24 7.09 -13.45
CA PRO A 39 -0.52 8.35 -13.35
C PRO A 39 0.61 8.44 -14.37
N SER A 40 0.88 9.62 -14.88
CA SER A 40 1.93 9.80 -15.89
C SER A 40 3.34 9.68 -15.31
N PHE A 41 3.51 10.03 -14.04
CA PHE A 41 4.77 9.99 -13.29
C PHE A 41 4.48 9.95 -11.78
N ALA A 42 5.53 9.81 -10.97
CA ALA A 42 5.43 9.87 -9.51
C ALA A 42 6.54 10.75 -8.91
N PHE A 43 6.30 11.34 -7.74
CA PHE A 43 7.37 11.85 -6.90
C PHE A 43 7.76 10.82 -5.84
N SER A 44 9.05 10.72 -5.56
CA SER A 44 9.51 9.94 -4.43
C SER A 44 9.36 10.78 -3.16
N VAL A 45 8.53 10.32 -2.24
CA VAL A 45 8.46 10.88 -0.88
C VAL A 45 9.55 10.21 -0.03
N PRO A 46 10.47 10.96 0.59
CA PRO A 46 11.52 10.39 1.44
C PRO A 46 10.92 9.58 2.59
N PHE A 47 11.55 8.45 2.94
CA PHE A 47 11.14 7.62 4.07
C PHE A 47 10.97 8.42 5.37
N ASN A 48 11.91 9.30 5.69
CA ASN A 48 11.87 10.10 6.91
C ASN A 48 10.60 10.96 7.04
N THR A 49 9.98 11.35 5.92
CA THR A 49 8.70 12.06 5.95
C THR A 49 7.59 11.16 6.48
N TRP A 50 7.53 9.91 6.03
CA TRP A 50 6.58 8.93 6.53
C TRP A 50 6.84 8.56 7.99
N ASP A 51 8.10 8.29 8.32
CA ASP A 51 8.55 7.85 9.64
C ASP A 51 8.21 8.87 10.73
N GLN A 52 8.42 10.16 10.44
CA GLN A 52 8.06 11.26 11.34
C GLN A 52 6.58 11.25 11.75
N TYR A 53 5.67 10.91 10.84
CA TYR A 53 4.23 10.82 11.14
C TYR A 53 3.88 9.49 11.81
N ALA A 54 4.55 8.40 11.44
CA ALA A 54 4.33 7.09 12.03
C ALA A 54 4.61 7.09 13.54
N ASP A 55 5.72 7.71 13.98
CA ASP A 55 6.09 7.78 15.40
C ASP A 55 5.02 8.43 16.28
N GLN A 56 4.25 9.38 15.75
CA GLN A 56 3.14 10.01 16.47
C GLN A 56 1.99 9.03 16.75
N VAL A 57 1.79 8.06 15.85
CA VAL A 57 0.74 7.05 15.93
C VAL A 57 1.17 5.86 16.78
N LEU A 58 2.44 5.46 16.71
CA LEU A 58 2.93 4.19 17.25
C LEU A 58 2.80 4.00 18.76
N ARG A 59 2.55 5.06 19.56
CA ARG A 59 2.29 5.01 21.03
C ARG A 59 2.96 3.82 21.74
N ARG A 60 4.28 3.67 21.58
CA ARG A 60 5.02 2.40 21.81
C ARG A 60 4.78 1.78 23.20
N SER A 61 4.55 2.60 24.22
CA SER A 61 4.23 2.15 25.58
C SER A 61 2.91 1.38 25.68
N SER A 62 1.90 1.68 24.87
CA SER A 62 0.63 0.93 24.85
C SER A 62 0.75 -0.38 24.08
N LEU A 63 1.73 -0.50 23.18
CA LEU A 63 1.93 -1.69 22.33
C LEU A 63 2.89 -2.72 22.94
N SER A 64 3.72 -2.34 23.91
CA SER A 64 4.75 -3.21 24.50
C SER A 64 4.17 -4.37 25.32
N GLY A 65 2.94 -4.23 25.82
CA GLY A 65 2.23 -5.31 26.54
C GLY A 65 1.65 -6.39 25.63
N HIS A 66 1.70 -6.22 24.31
CA HIS A 66 1.12 -7.15 23.35
C HIS A 66 2.22 -7.93 22.63
N ALA A 67 2.19 -9.26 22.75
CA ALA A 67 3.09 -10.13 21.99
C ALA A 67 2.62 -10.24 20.54
N LEU A 68 3.57 -10.14 19.60
CA LEU A 68 3.36 -10.53 18.21
C LEU A 68 3.36 -12.06 18.14
N ALA A 69 2.41 -12.62 17.39
CA ALA A 69 2.38 -14.05 17.16
C ALA A 69 3.66 -14.52 16.45
N SER A 70 4.12 -15.72 16.79
CA SER A 70 5.22 -16.38 16.08
C SER A 70 4.79 -16.78 14.66
N TYR A 71 5.74 -16.79 13.73
CA TYR A 71 5.50 -17.31 12.39
C TYR A 71 5.87 -18.80 12.30
N GLU A 72 5.23 -19.51 11.37
CA GLU A 72 5.55 -20.92 11.06
C GLU A 72 6.68 -20.99 10.04
N THR A 73 7.77 -21.69 10.37
CA THR A 73 8.96 -21.80 9.50
C THR A 73 8.73 -22.66 8.27
N THR A 74 7.70 -23.49 8.27
CA THR A 74 7.30 -24.34 7.12
C THR A 74 6.45 -23.59 6.10
N ARG A 75 6.04 -22.35 6.39
CA ARG A 75 5.21 -21.55 5.51
C ARG A 75 5.98 -21.14 4.25
N GLN A 76 5.28 -21.13 3.12
CA GLN A 76 5.79 -20.64 1.84
C GLN A 76 4.74 -19.74 1.20
N LEU A 77 5.16 -18.66 0.58
CA LEU A 77 4.26 -17.73 -0.11
C LEU A 77 4.31 -18.00 -1.60
N ARG A 78 3.19 -18.45 -2.17
CA ARG A 78 3.05 -18.79 -3.60
C ARG A 78 1.96 -17.95 -4.26
N LEU A 79 0.88 -17.71 -3.54
CA LEU A 79 -0.30 -17.01 -4.01
C LEU A 79 -0.56 -15.75 -3.18
N GLU A 80 -1.45 -14.92 -3.70
CA GLU A 80 -1.91 -13.68 -3.04
C GLU A 80 -2.57 -13.98 -1.68
N ALA A 81 -3.34 -15.07 -1.61
CA ALA A 81 -3.96 -15.52 -0.36
C ALA A 81 -2.93 -15.89 0.72
N ASP A 82 -1.77 -16.45 0.34
CA ASP A 82 -0.71 -16.76 1.30
C ASP A 82 -0.10 -15.47 1.88
N VAL A 83 0.09 -14.45 1.03
CA VAL A 83 0.56 -13.13 1.45
C VAL A 83 -0.46 -12.48 2.37
N ALA A 84 -1.75 -12.50 2.01
CA ALA A 84 -2.82 -11.95 2.82
C ALA A 84 -2.90 -12.58 4.21
N ASP A 85 -2.81 -13.92 4.30
CA ASP A 85 -2.83 -14.66 5.58
C ASP A 85 -1.61 -14.31 6.45
N ALA A 86 -0.41 -14.32 5.87
CA ALA A 86 0.80 -13.95 6.61
C ALA A 86 0.80 -12.48 7.04
N ALA A 87 0.30 -11.58 6.18
CA ALA A 87 0.22 -10.15 6.44
C ALA A 87 -0.79 -9.83 7.55
N ALA A 88 -1.90 -10.56 7.63
CA ALA A 88 -2.90 -10.37 8.68
C ALA A 88 -2.26 -10.39 10.08
N VAL A 89 -1.33 -11.32 10.30
CA VAL A 89 -0.63 -11.51 11.58
C VAL A 89 0.54 -10.56 11.75
N HIS A 90 1.42 -10.45 10.76
CA HIS A 90 2.73 -9.80 10.93
C HIS A 90 2.80 -8.35 10.47
N LEU A 91 1.79 -7.87 9.75
CA LEU A 91 1.73 -6.49 9.25
C LEU A 91 0.47 -5.78 9.74
N ILE A 92 -0.70 -6.35 9.47
CA ILE A 92 -1.98 -5.69 9.71
C ILE A 92 -2.34 -5.65 11.19
N ASN A 93 -2.19 -6.74 11.93
CA ASN A 93 -2.51 -6.74 13.36
C ASN A 93 -1.71 -5.67 14.14
N PRO A 94 -0.37 -5.53 13.97
CA PRO A 94 0.38 -4.42 14.53
C PRO A 94 -0.18 -3.04 14.16
N ILE A 95 -0.50 -2.81 12.88
CA ILE A 95 -1.04 -1.54 12.40
C ILE A 95 -2.41 -1.24 13.02
N ASP A 96 -3.33 -2.22 13.01
CA ASP A 96 -4.66 -2.10 13.60
C ASP A 96 -4.58 -1.79 15.11
N MET A 97 -3.64 -2.42 15.82
CA MET A 97 -3.39 -2.16 17.25
C MET A 97 -2.82 -0.76 17.50
N ALA A 98 -1.89 -0.29 16.66
CA ALA A 98 -1.34 1.06 16.74
C ALA A 98 -2.42 2.12 16.48
N ILE A 99 -3.22 1.94 15.41
CA ILE A 99 -4.33 2.84 15.09
C ILE A 99 -5.38 2.84 16.21
N SER A 100 -5.78 1.68 16.71
CA SER A 100 -6.75 1.56 17.81
C SER A 100 -6.25 2.21 19.10
N SER A 101 -4.94 2.11 19.37
CA SER A 101 -4.31 2.77 20.51
C SER A 101 -4.28 4.30 20.34
N TYR A 102 -4.06 4.77 19.12
CA TYR A 102 -3.99 6.20 18.80
C TYR A 102 -5.36 6.87 18.76
N ARG A 103 -6.37 6.20 18.19
CA ARG A 103 -7.77 6.64 18.05
C ARG A 103 -8.77 5.55 18.48
N PRO A 104 -8.92 5.32 19.80
CA PRO A 104 -9.82 4.29 20.31
C PRO A 104 -11.26 4.47 19.84
N GLY A 105 -11.83 3.43 19.22
CA GLY A 105 -13.23 3.41 18.75
C GLY A 105 -13.54 4.30 17.55
N SER A 106 -12.56 5.08 17.04
CA SER A 106 -12.78 6.02 15.92
C SER A 106 -12.41 5.45 14.56
N VAL A 107 -11.91 4.21 14.49
CA VAL A 107 -11.53 3.55 13.24
C VAL A 107 -12.15 2.16 13.17
N ILE A 108 -12.78 1.86 12.03
CA ILE A 108 -13.26 0.53 11.67
C ILE A 108 -12.27 -0.07 10.68
N SER A 109 -11.93 -1.34 10.90
CA SER A 109 -10.97 -2.07 10.09
C SER A 109 -11.67 -3.25 9.41
N LEU A 110 -11.81 -3.19 8.09
CA LEU A 110 -12.59 -4.16 7.31
C LEU A 110 -11.69 -4.94 6.36
N ASN A 111 -11.96 -6.23 6.21
CA ASN A 111 -11.31 -7.09 5.23
C ASN A 111 -12.29 -7.41 4.09
N GLN A 112 -11.81 -7.51 2.85
CA GLN A 112 -12.62 -7.85 1.67
C GLN A 112 -13.83 -6.90 1.46
N HIS A 113 -13.67 -5.62 1.82
CA HIS A 113 -14.73 -4.63 1.68
C HIS A 113 -14.97 -4.30 0.21
N THR A 114 -16.22 -4.00 -0.16
CA THR A 114 -16.60 -3.67 -1.54
C THR A 114 -17.31 -2.32 -1.58
N VAL A 115 -16.85 -1.42 -2.44
CA VAL A 115 -17.54 -0.17 -2.78
C VAL A 115 -17.76 -0.14 -4.29
N GLY A 116 -19.03 -0.03 -4.71
CA GLY A 116 -19.39 -0.07 -6.12
C GLY A 116 -18.93 -1.38 -6.77
N THR A 117 -17.96 -1.29 -7.69
CA THR A 117 -17.37 -2.46 -8.38
C THR A 117 -15.99 -2.84 -7.88
N ALA A 118 -15.43 -2.10 -6.91
CA ALA A 118 -14.08 -2.32 -6.41
C ALA A 118 -14.10 -3.02 -5.05
N ARG A 119 -13.44 -4.18 -4.99
CA ARG A 119 -13.15 -4.90 -3.75
C ARG A 119 -11.70 -4.71 -3.35
N THR A 120 -11.45 -4.31 -2.11
CA THR A 120 -10.12 -4.19 -1.52
C THR A 120 -9.88 -5.30 -0.52
N ASP A 121 -8.64 -5.73 -0.35
CA ASP A 121 -8.33 -6.76 0.63
C ASP A 121 -8.44 -6.22 2.06
N LYS A 122 -8.05 -4.96 2.27
CA LYS A 122 -8.13 -4.26 3.55
C LYS A 122 -8.58 -2.82 3.35
N CYS A 123 -9.44 -2.34 4.21
CA CYS A 123 -9.91 -0.95 4.24
C CYS A 123 -10.00 -0.44 5.68
N TRP A 124 -9.58 0.80 5.88
CA TRP A 124 -9.78 1.52 7.13
C TRP A 124 -10.72 2.70 6.94
N LEU A 125 -11.72 2.78 7.82
CA LEU A 125 -12.77 3.80 7.79
C LEU A 125 -12.71 4.63 9.08
N PHE A 126 -12.99 5.93 9.01
CA PHE A 126 -13.32 6.70 10.21
C PHE A 126 -14.72 6.34 10.68
N ASN A 127 -14.85 6.04 11.97
CA ASN A 127 -16.12 5.78 12.64
C ASN A 127 -16.73 7.11 13.10
N GLY A 128 -17.81 7.53 12.45
CA GLY A 128 -18.49 8.80 12.70
C GLY A 128 -19.99 8.71 12.37
N SER A 129 -20.62 9.83 12.03
CA SER A 129 -22.01 9.83 11.53
C SER A 129 -22.14 9.13 10.17
N GLU A 130 -21.07 9.16 9.39
CA GLU A 130 -20.89 8.40 8.15
C GLU A 130 -19.55 7.69 8.21
N GLU A 131 -19.50 6.45 7.72
CA GLU A 131 -18.26 5.70 7.61
C GLU A 131 -17.50 6.18 6.36
N VAL A 132 -16.36 6.83 6.58
CA VAL A 132 -15.57 7.42 5.48
C VAL A 132 -14.26 6.65 5.32
N PRO A 133 -14.00 6.01 4.17
CA PRO A 133 -12.73 5.37 3.91
C PRO A 133 -11.59 6.39 3.91
N PHE A 134 -10.53 6.09 4.66
CA PHE A 134 -9.33 6.92 4.64
C PHE A 134 -8.12 6.19 4.10
N ALA A 135 -8.09 4.86 4.07
CA ALA A 135 -7.01 4.12 3.44
C ALA A 135 -7.47 2.74 2.99
N VAL A 136 -6.82 2.23 1.94
CA VAL A 136 -7.03 0.87 1.44
C VAL A 136 -5.69 0.18 1.21
N LEU A 137 -5.68 -1.13 1.37
CA LEU A 137 -4.55 -1.97 1.03
C LEU A 137 -5.01 -3.15 0.18
N ASP A 138 -4.19 -3.49 -0.80
CA ASP A 138 -4.41 -4.59 -1.74
C ASP A 138 -3.17 -5.49 -1.75
N TYR A 139 -3.38 -6.79 -1.52
CA TYR A 139 -2.31 -7.77 -1.55
C TYR A 139 -2.00 -8.15 -2.99
N LYS A 140 -0.76 -8.55 -3.22
CA LYS A 140 -0.28 -9.08 -4.49
C LYS A 140 0.49 -10.36 -4.25
N ARG A 141 0.56 -11.18 -5.30
CA ARG A 141 1.45 -12.35 -5.30
C ARG A 141 2.90 -11.90 -5.13
N PRO A 142 3.76 -12.70 -4.48
CA PRO A 142 5.16 -12.32 -4.29
C PRO A 142 5.90 -12.03 -5.59
N GLY A 143 6.66 -10.93 -5.62
CA GLY A 143 7.48 -10.51 -6.76
C GLY A 143 6.71 -9.80 -7.88
N ILE A 144 5.43 -9.47 -7.66
CA ILE A 144 4.63 -8.68 -8.59
C ILE A 144 5.08 -7.22 -8.59
N ILE A 145 5.43 -6.68 -7.42
CA ILE A 145 5.91 -5.31 -7.28
C ILE A 145 7.41 -5.30 -7.58
N ARG A 146 7.78 -4.72 -8.72
CA ARG A 146 9.16 -4.73 -9.21
C ARG A 146 9.74 -3.32 -9.13
N GLU A 147 10.62 -3.08 -8.17
CA GLU A 147 11.25 -1.78 -7.92
C GLU A 147 11.77 -1.10 -9.21
N LYS A 148 12.44 -1.87 -10.08
CA LYS A 148 12.97 -1.39 -11.36
C LYS A 148 11.93 -0.81 -12.33
N GLU A 149 10.66 -1.20 -12.22
CA GLU A 149 9.57 -0.68 -13.04
C GLU A 149 9.07 0.68 -12.51
N PHE A 150 9.17 0.91 -11.20
CA PHE A 150 8.83 2.18 -10.56
C PHE A 150 9.98 3.19 -10.61
N ALA A 151 11.23 2.74 -10.42
CA ALA A 151 12.43 3.58 -10.42
C ALA A 151 12.58 4.46 -11.67
N LYS A 152 12.09 3.97 -12.83
CA LYS A 152 12.17 4.70 -14.11
C LYS A 152 11.15 5.84 -14.24
N ALA A 153 10.10 5.82 -13.42
CA ALA A 153 8.98 6.75 -13.51
C ALA A 153 8.96 7.78 -12.38
N PHE A 154 9.85 7.63 -11.39
CA PHE A 154 10.03 8.63 -10.34
C PHE A 154 10.78 9.85 -10.87
N VAL A 155 10.20 11.02 -10.62
CA VAL A 155 10.80 12.32 -10.89
C VAL A 155 11.33 12.87 -9.57
N LEU A 156 12.60 13.28 -9.56
CA LEU A 156 13.16 13.97 -8.40
C LEU A 156 12.51 15.37 -8.27
N PRO A 157 12.14 15.80 -7.05
CA PRO A 157 11.46 17.09 -6.83
C PRO A 157 12.17 18.30 -7.47
N GLN A 158 13.50 18.28 -7.51
CA GLN A 158 14.34 19.33 -8.12
C GLN A 158 14.22 19.46 -9.65
N HIS A 159 13.58 18.51 -10.33
CA HIS A 159 13.38 18.52 -11.79
C HIS A 159 11.93 18.81 -12.21
N THR A 160 11.05 19.13 -11.26
CA THR A 160 9.61 19.39 -11.48
C THR A 160 9.33 20.39 -12.62
N GLY A 161 10.05 21.50 -12.69
CA GLY A 161 9.81 22.55 -13.70
C GLY A 161 10.24 22.18 -15.13
N THR A 162 11.32 21.42 -15.29
CA THR A 162 11.84 20.99 -16.61
C THR A 162 11.16 19.71 -17.09
N TYR A 163 10.76 18.84 -16.16
CA TYR A 163 10.15 17.56 -16.46
C TYR A 163 8.65 17.68 -16.75
N SER A 164 7.92 18.56 -16.06
CA SER A 164 6.52 18.88 -16.38
C SER A 164 6.38 19.30 -17.85
N ARG A 165 7.20 20.25 -18.32
CA ARG A 165 7.24 20.65 -19.75
C ARG A 165 7.52 19.48 -20.71
N ARG A 166 8.39 18.53 -20.34
CA ARG A 166 8.70 17.34 -21.17
C ARG A 166 7.58 16.30 -21.14
N VAL A 167 6.90 16.11 -20.01
CA VAL A 167 5.74 15.21 -19.88
C VAL A 167 4.51 15.78 -20.57
N THR A 168 4.30 17.10 -20.55
CA THR A 168 3.20 17.73 -21.32
C THR A 168 3.45 17.64 -22.83
N GLN A 169 4.72 17.65 -23.27
CA GLN A 169 5.08 17.51 -24.70
C GLN A 169 5.22 16.06 -25.16
N MET A 170 5.52 15.12 -24.25
CA MET A 170 5.56 13.69 -24.54
C MET A 170 4.48 12.99 -23.73
N ARG A 171 3.39 12.59 -24.39
CA ARG A 171 2.34 11.66 -23.87
C ARG A 171 2.90 10.26 -23.53
N ARG A 172 4.11 10.15 -22.99
CA ARG A 172 4.78 8.90 -22.67
C ARG A 172 4.35 8.45 -21.28
N ARG A 173 3.70 7.30 -21.23
CA ARG A 173 3.47 6.56 -19.99
C ARG A 173 4.84 6.16 -19.43
N CYS A 174 5.22 6.71 -18.27
CA CYS A 174 6.52 6.40 -17.66
C CYS A 174 6.50 5.02 -16.99
N PHE A 175 5.33 4.56 -16.56
CA PHE A 175 5.10 3.23 -16.01
C PHE A 175 4.80 2.24 -17.14
N VAL A 176 5.39 1.04 -17.05
CA VAL A 176 5.24 -0.04 -18.03
C VAL A 176 5.19 -1.39 -17.33
N GLY A 177 4.54 -2.39 -17.94
CA GLY A 177 4.48 -3.73 -17.35
C GLY A 177 3.60 -3.78 -16.10
N ASN A 178 4.08 -4.39 -15.01
CA ASN A 178 3.28 -4.56 -13.80
C ASN A 178 3.00 -3.20 -13.14
N SER A 179 3.97 -2.28 -13.14
CA SER A 179 3.77 -0.97 -12.52
C SER A 179 2.60 -0.19 -13.13
N GLU A 180 2.37 -0.28 -14.44
CA GLU A 180 1.22 0.38 -15.09
C GLU A 180 -0.10 -0.22 -14.58
N THR A 181 -0.23 -1.56 -14.60
CA THR A 181 -1.43 -2.25 -14.13
C THR A 181 -1.71 -1.98 -12.65
N LEU A 182 -0.69 -2.05 -11.79
CA LEU A 182 -0.81 -1.80 -10.36
C LEU A 182 -1.28 -0.37 -10.06
N LEU A 183 -0.78 0.61 -10.82
CA LEU A 183 -1.20 1.99 -10.63
C LEU A 183 -2.61 2.27 -11.17
N LYS A 184 -3.05 1.60 -12.24
CA LYS A 184 -4.45 1.64 -12.66
C LYS A 184 -5.38 1.09 -11.58
N GLN A 185 -4.98 0.01 -10.92
CA GLN A 185 -5.72 -0.52 -9.76
C GLN A 185 -5.78 0.51 -8.64
N ALA A 186 -4.64 1.12 -8.30
CA ALA A 186 -4.59 2.14 -7.26
C ALA A 186 -5.49 3.35 -7.57
N VAL A 187 -5.49 3.85 -8.82
CA VAL A 187 -6.39 4.93 -9.26
C VAL A 187 -7.85 4.51 -9.13
N ASN A 188 -8.21 3.33 -9.60
CA ASN A 188 -9.57 2.82 -9.47
C ASN A 188 -9.98 2.71 -7.98
N TYR A 189 -9.10 2.27 -7.09
CA TYR A 189 -9.40 2.24 -5.66
C TYR A 189 -9.57 3.64 -5.07
N SER A 190 -8.67 4.57 -5.41
CA SER A 190 -8.77 5.96 -4.98
C SER A 190 -10.10 6.58 -5.39
N ASP A 191 -10.51 6.37 -6.62
CA ASP A 191 -11.77 6.91 -7.16
C ASP A 191 -12.99 6.23 -6.53
N GLN A 192 -13.00 4.92 -6.36
CA GLN A 192 -14.17 4.21 -5.81
C GLN A 192 -14.33 4.43 -4.30
N TYR A 193 -13.23 4.47 -3.55
CA TYR A 193 -13.23 4.65 -2.09
C TYR A 193 -13.13 6.10 -1.66
N GLN A 194 -12.95 7.04 -2.61
CA GLN A 194 -12.75 8.47 -2.33
C GLN A 194 -11.61 8.72 -1.33
N THR A 195 -10.53 7.93 -1.46
CA THR A 195 -9.32 8.08 -0.63
C THR A 195 -8.09 8.28 -1.51
N LYS A 196 -7.20 9.18 -1.09
CA LYS A 196 -5.89 9.34 -1.73
C LYS A 196 -4.87 8.29 -1.30
N TYR A 197 -5.12 7.54 -0.22
CA TYR A 197 -4.12 6.65 0.36
C TYR A 197 -4.37 5.19 -0.04
N VAL A 198 -3.50 4.68 -0.89
CA VAL A 198 -3.54 3.29 -1.37
C VAL A 198 -2.21 2.61 -1.07
N ALA A 199 -2.25 1.41 -0.50
CA ALA A 199 -1.07 0.58 -0.30
C ALA A 199 -1.16 -0.71 -1.14
N LEU A 200 -0.06 -1.10 -1.75
CA LEU A 200 0.07 -2.40 -2.43
C LEU A 200 1.17 -3.20 -1.73
N PHE A 201 0.90 -4.47 -1.43
CA PHE A 201 1.84 -5.29 -0.65
C PHE A 201 2.01 -6.70 -1.22
N ASP A 202 3.24 -7.12 -1.47
CA ASP A 202 3.55 -8.45 -2.04
C ASP A 202 4.48 -9.32 -1.16
N TRP A 203 4.51 -9.06 0.14
CA TRP A 203 5.46 -9.59 1.13
C TRP A 203 6.88 -9.04 1.03
N GLN A 204 7.43 -8.91 -0.18
CA GLN A 204 8.79 -8.45 -0.40
C GLN A 204 8.89 -6.93 -0.51
N CYS A 205 7.80 -6.29 -0.93
CA CYS A 205 7.71 -4.86 -1.14
C CYS A 205 6.36 -4.33 -0.64
N LEU A 206 6.41 -3.21 0.08
CA LEU A 206 5.26 -2.36 0.41
C LEU A 206 5.38 -1.07 -0.39
N LEU A 207 4.41 -0.82 -1.25
CA LEU A 207 4.30 0.42 -2.01
C LEU A 207 3.20 1.28 -1.39
N LEU A 208 3.59 2.43 -0.85
CA LEU A 208 2.67 3.43 -0.31
C LEU A 208 2.44 4.52 -1.37
N LEU A 209 1.18 4.79 -1.67
CA LEU A 209 0.77 5.71 -2.72
C LEU A 209 -0.13 6.81 -2.15
N VAL A 210 0.16 8.06 -2.53
CA VAL A 210 -0.71 9.22 -2.26
C VAL A 210 -1.20 9.76 -3.60
N LEU A 211 -2.42 9.43 -3.98
CA LEU A 211 -2.99 9.86 -5.25
C LEU A 211 -3.66 11.24 -5.08
N GLU A 212 -2.96 12.29 -5.50
CA GLU A 212 -3.49 13.65 -5.49
C GLU A 212 -3.89 14.06 -6.92
N GLN A 213 -5.17 14.39 -7.13
CA GLN A 213 -5.60 15.08 -8.35
C GLN A 213 -5.22 16.56 -8.22
N ARG A 214 -4.18 16.99 -8.92
CA ARG A 214 -3.90 18.42 -9.14
C ARG A 214 -4.53 18.83 -10.47
N GLU A 215 -5.32 19.90 -10.46
CA GLU A 215 -6.04 20.43 -11.62
C GLU A 215 -5.20 20.30 -12.92
N GLY A 216 -5.66 19.46 -13.84
CA GLY A 216 -5.04 19.28 -15.17
C GLY A 216 -3.93 18.23 -15.29
N PHE A 217 -3.54 17.53 -14.22
CA PHE A 217 -2.58 16.42 -14.29
C PHE A 217 -3.19 15.14 -13.68
N ASN A 218 -3.39 14.13 -14.52
CA ASN A 218 -3.81 12.79 -14.11
C ASN A 218 -2.72 12.16 -13.22
N GLY A 219 -2.88 12.31 -11.91
CA GLY A 219 -2.13 11.64 -10.85
C GLY A 219 -0.75 12.23 -10.58
N GLY A 220 -0.60 12.88 -9.43
CA GLY A 220 0.67 12.97 -8.72
C GLY A 220 0.69 11.92 -7.60
N LEU A 221 1.81 11.21 -7.48
CA LEU A 221 2.19 10.40 -6.33
C LEU A 221 3.19 11.16 -5.46
#